data_AF-A0A971XI94-F1
#
_entry.id   AF-A0A971XI94-F1
#
_cell.length_a   1.000
_cell.length_b   1.000
_cell.length_c   1.000
_cell.angle_alpha   90.00
_cell.angle_beta   90.00
_cell.angle_gamma   90.00
#
_symmetry.space_group_name_H-M   'P 1'
#
loop_
_entity.id
_entity.type
_entity.pdbx_description
1 polymer ?
#
loop_
_entity_poly.entity_id
_entity_poly.type
_entity_poly.pdbx_seq_one_letter_code
_entity_poly.pdbx_strand_id
1 'polypeptide(L)'
;MNRIQLFLTTLILLLSFHLPAQELKLWYDTPAKVWEEALPLGNSRLGAMVYGNPAKEEIQLNEETLWGGSPHRNDNPKAAGALADVQQMIFNQKYQEADQRINETFFGGPHGMPYQTAGSLLLQFEGHQDYSNFYRELDLHSAVATTRYKVNGVTYSRELFSSFADDVIILRLTADKKRSLTFEASYQNPAGHTIVSEGDRLVLKGKGVDHEGITGKIEYEI
;
A
#
# COMPACT_ATOMS: atom_id res chain seq x y z
N MET A 1 50.75 5.50 36.88
CA MET A 1 50.06 6.03 35.69
C MET A 1 50.21 7.55 35.71
N ASN A 2 50.87 8.15 34.70
CA ASN A 2 51.19 9.59 34.74
C ASN A 2 49.90 10.42 34.58
N ARG A 3 49.83 11.59 35.23
CA ARG A 3 48.65 12.50 35.18
C ARG A 3 48.22 12.83 33.73
N ILE A 4 49.16 12.84 32.80
CA ILE A 4 48.92 13.02 31.35
C ILE A 4 48.17 11.83 30.74
N GLN A 5 48.52 10.59 31.13
CA GLN A 5 47.80 9.39 30.67
C GLN A 5 46.39 9.33 31.23
N LEU A 6 46.18 9.76 32.48
CA LEU A 6 44.85 9.86 33.08
C LEU A 6 44.00 10.91 32.35
N PHE A 7 44.57 12.07 32.03
CA PHE A 7 43.86 13.13 31.31
C PHE A 7 43.50 12.73 29.87
N LEU A 8 44.41 12.04 29.16
CA LEU A 8 44.15 11.51 27.82
C LEU A 8 43.09 10.41 27.81
N THR A 9 43.05 9.54 28.84
CA THR A 9 42.00 8.51 28.95
C THR A 9 40.63 9.13 29.25
N THR A 10 40.54 10.17 30.09
CA THR A 10 39.28 10.89 30.33
C THR A 10 38.80 11.65 29.10
N LEU A 11 39.70 12.25 28.32
CA LEU A 11 39.36 12.96 27.08
C LEU A 11 38.85 12.01 25.98
N ILE A 12 39.42 10.80 25.88
CA ILE A 12 38.96 9.76 24.95
C ILE A 12 37.59 9.18 25.36
N LEU A 13 37.30 9.09 26.67
CA LEU A 13 35.97 8.71 27.16
C LEU A 13 34.90 9.79 26.92
N LEU A 14 35.28 11.08 26.91
CA LEU A 14 34.38 12.19 26.57
C LEU A 14 34.11 12.30 25.06
N LEU A 15 34.98 11.70 24.23
CA LEU A 15 34.78 11.50 22.79
C LEU A 15 33.94 10.24 22.50
N SER A 16 33.10 9.81 23.45
CA SER A 16 32.05 8.82 23.20
C SER A 16 31.24 9.29 21.99
N PHE A 17 31.55 8.71 20.83
CA PHE A 17 30.82 8.90 19.59
C PHE A 17 29.34 8.70 19.92
N HIS A 18 28.58 9.80 19.95
CA HIS A 18 27.15 9.70 19.69
C HIS A 18 27.10 9.24 18.24
N LEU A 19 27.02 7.93 18.02
CA LEU A 19 26.43 7.40 16.81
C LEU A 19 24.99 7.94 16.83
N PRO A 20 24.61 8.91 15.98
CA PRO A 20 23.21 9.20 15.79
C PRO A 20 22.49 7.87 15.57
N ALA A 21 21.44 7.64 16.35
CA ALA A 21 20.54 6.52 16.11
C ALA A 21 20.20 6.52 14.63
N GLN A 22 20.22 5.35 14.00
CA GLN A 22 19.84 5.21 12.60
C GLN A 22 18.46 5.87 12.45
N GLU A 23 18.36 6.93 11.65
CA GLU A 23 17.07 7.52 11.33
C GLU A 23 16.26 6.41 10.68
N LEU A 24 15.22 5.92 11.36
CA LEU A 24 14.35 4.86 10.85
C LEU A 24 13.42 5.46 9.79
N LYS A 25 14.02 5.81 8.66
CA LYS A 25 13.39 6.49 7.54
C LYS A 25 13.77 5.83 6.24
N LEU A 26 12.80 5.67 5.38
CA LEU A 26 12.99 5.43 3.95
C LEU A 26 12.85 6.78 3.27
N TRP A 27 13.87 7.29 2.58
CA TRP A 27 13.81 8.61 1.97
C TRP A 27 14.37 8.61 0.54
N TYR A 28 13.84 9.52 -0.26
CA TYR A 28 14.14 9.64 -1.69
C TYR A 28 14.09 11.12 -2.11
N ASP A 29 14.89 11.46 -3.11
CA ASP A 29 14.98 12.81 -3.70
C ASP A 29 14.28 12.91 -5.07
N THR A 30 13.52 11.87 -5.44
CA THR A 30 12.66 11.86 -6.64
C THR A 30 11.29 11.24 -6.35
N PRO A 31 10.23 11.63 -7.09
CA PRO A 31 8.93 10.97 -7.00
C PRO A 31 9.00 9.51 -7.47
N ALA A 32 8.08 8.67 -6.97
CA ALA A 32 7.92 7.33 -7.49
C ALA A 32 7.41 7.38 -8.94
N LYS A 33 7.97 6.51 -9.78
CA LYS A 33 7.55 6.31 -11.18
C LYS A 33 6.73 5.04 -11.36
N VAL A 34 6.94 4.07 -10.49
CA VAL A 34 6.25 2.77 -10.46
C VAL A 34 5.75 2.48 -9.05
N TRP A 35 4.82 1.53 -8.93
CA TRP A 35 4.14 1.22 -7.67
C TRP A 35 5.11 0.72 -6.59
N GLU A 36 6.15 -0.02 -6.97
CA GLU A 36 7.17 -0.58 -6.08
C GLU A 36 8.05 0.50 -5.43
N GLU A 37 8.08 1.71 -5.98
CA GLU A 37 8.78 2.87 -5.41
C GLU A 37 7.88 3.71 -4.49
N ALA A 38 6.57 3.45 -4.47
CA ALA A 38 5.63 4.17 -3.62
C ALA A 38 5.79 3.75 -2.14
N LEU A 39 5.46 4.66 -1.22
CA LEU A 39 5.66 4.44 0.21
C LEU A 39 4.37 3.86 0.83
N PRO A 40 4.43 2.67 1.47
CA PRO A 40 3.27 2.02 2.07
C PRO A 40 2.95 2.60 3.45
N LEU A 41 1.65 2.79 3.70
CA LEU A 41 1.08 3.13 5.00
C LEU A 41 -0.19 2.32 5.23
N GLY A 42 -0.52 2.01 6.48
CA GLY A 42 -1.80 1.38 6.79
C GLY A 42 -2.09 1.26 8.28
N ASN A 43 -3.37 1.06 8.60
CA ASN A 43 -3.88 0.91 9.96
C ASN A 43 -4.44 -0.51 10.20
N SER A 44 -3.85 -1.52 9.56
CA SER A 44 -4.41 -2.88 9.34
C SER A 44 -5.47 -2.91 8.24
N ARG A 45 -6.56 -2.15 8.39
CA ARG A 45 -7.71 -2.23 7.49
C ARG A 45 -7.55 -1.42 6.21
N LEU A 46 -7.21 -0.14 6.36
CA LEU A 46 -6.99 0.82 5.29
C LEU A 46 -5.50 0.93 4.96
N GLY A 47 -5.18 0.76 3.68
CA GLY A 47 -3.83 0.88 3.13
C GLY A 47 -3.71 2.01 2.10
N ALA A 48 -2.53 2.61 2.03
CA ALA A 48 -2.18 3.64 1.04
C ALA A 48 -0.77 3.44 0.51
N MET A 49 -0.60 3.58 -0.79
CA MET A 49 0.70 3.67 -1.48
C MET A 49 0.85 5.08 -2.03
N VAL A 50 1.79 5.85 -1.47
CA VAL A 50 1.98 7.28 -1.78
C VAL A 50 3.04 7.45 -2.86
N TYR A 51 2.77 8.18 -3.94
CA TYR A 51 3.73 8.35 -5.05
C TYR A 51 4.61 9.60 -4.92
N GLY A 52 4.14 10.64 -4.23
CA GLY A 52 4.89 11.85 -3.93
C GLY A 52 5.13 12.77 -5.12
N ASN A 53 4.39 12.68 -6.24
CA ASN A 53 4.66 13.52 -7.42
C ASN A 53 4.12 14.95 -7.23
N PRO A 54 4.97 16.00 -7.34
CA PRO A 54 4.57 17.39 -7.10
C PRO A 54 3.39 17.89 -7.94
N ALA A 55 3.35 17.55 -9.23
CA ALA A 55 2.30 18.03 -10.14
C ALA A 55 1.07 17.13 -10.19
N LYS A 56 1.26 15.82 -10.05
CA LYS A 56 0.19 14.82 -10.16
C LYS A 56 0.38 13.75 -9.10
N GLU A 57 -0.10 14.01 -7.90
CA GLU A 57 -0.02 13.03 -6.80
C GLU A 57 -0.97 11.88 -7.07
N GLU A 58 -0.50 10.67 -6.78
CA GLU A 58 -1.31 9.46 -6.76
C GLU A 58 -1.16 8.81 -5.39
N ILE A 59 -2.30 8.57 -4.75
CA ILE A 59 -2.38 7.77 -3.53
C ILE A 59 -3.26 6.59 -3.87
N GLN A 60 -2.64 5.45 -4.17
CA GLN A 60 -3.36 4.21 -4.42
C GLN A 60 -3.83 3.64 -3.07
N LEU A 61 -5.09 3.23 -3.01
CA LEU A 61 -5.81 2.87 -1.80
C LEU A 61 -6.15 1.38 -1.78
N ASN A 62 -6.16 0.82 -0.58
CA ASN A 62 -6.55 -0.55 -0.29
C ASN A 62 -7.47 -0.59 0.93
N GLU A 63 -8.39 -1.54 0.94
CA GLU A 63 -9.17 -1.92 2.11
C GLU A 63 -9.16 -3.46 2.19
N GLU A 64 -8.87 -4.03 3.36
CA GLU A 64 -8.52 -5.45 3.50
C GLU A 64 -9.62 -6.45 3.10
N THR A 65 -10.88 -6.00 3.05
CA THR A 65 -12.06 -6.81 2.75
C THR A 65 -12.57 -6.66 1.32
N LEU A 66 -11.88 -5.91 0.46
CA LEU A 66 -12.22 -5.79 -0.96
C LEU A 66 -11.67 -6.97 -1.77
N TRP A 67 -12.53 -7.96 -2.02
CA TRP A 67 -12.22 -9.18 -2.77
C TRP A 67 -13.16 -9.39 -3.95
N GLY A 68 -12.71 -10.18 -4.93
CA GLY A 68 -13.53 -10.64 -6.05
C GLY A 68 -14.54 -11.70 -5.64
N GLY A 69 -15.49 -11.95 -6.53
CA GLY A 69 -16.48 -13.01 -6.36
C GLY A 69 -17.40 -12.85 -5.15
N SER A 70 -17.82 -13.98 -4.60
CA SER A 70 -18.81 -14.10 -3.53
C SER A 70 -18.64 -15.41 -2.78
N PRO A 71 -19.37 -15.62 -1.66
CA PRO A 71 -19.28 -16.89 -0.92
C PRO A 71 -19.52 -18.10 -1.84
N HIS A 72 -18.53 -18.98 -1.90
CA HIS A 72 -18.54 -20.19 -2.71
C HIS A 72 -17.69 -21.26 -2.01
N ARG A 73 -17.74 -22.49 -2.54
CA ARG A 73 -16.84 -23.58 -2.15
C ARG A 73 -16.27 -24.20 -3.42
N ASN A 74 -15.08 -24.79 -3.31
CA ASN A 74 -14.38 -25.45 -4.41
C ASN A 74 -14.11 -26.94 -4.12
N ASP A 75 -14.85 -27.53 -3.18
CA ASP A 75 -14.75 -28.95 -2.86
C ASP A 75 -15.25 -29.81 -4.03
N ASN A 76 -14.41 -30.75 -4.45
CA ASN A 76 -14.79 -31.74 -5.45
C ASN A 76 -15.39 -32.97 -4.74
N PRO A 77 -16.69 -33.30 -4.95
CA PRO A 77 -17.34 -34.40 -4.25
C PRO A 77 -16.74 -35.78 -4.58
N LYS A 78 -15.93 -35.89 -5.64
CA LYS A 78 -15.23 -37.12 -6.01
C LYS A 78 -14.04 -37.44 -5.10
N ALA A 79 -13.50 -36.45 -4.39
CA ALA A 79 -12.26 -36.58 -3.62
C ALA A 79 -12.31 -37.71 -2.60
N ALA A 80 -13.40 -37.78 -1.82
CA ALA A 80 -13.56 -38.80 -0.78
C ALA A 80 -13.53 -40.22 -1.35
N GLY A 81 -14.14 -40.45 -2.51
CA GLY A 81 -14.16 -41.76 -3.18
C GLY A 81 -12.82 -42.13 -3.83
N ALA A 82 -11.99 -41.15 -4.20
CA ALA A 82 -10.70 -41.38 -4.85
C ALA A 82 -9.53 -41.51 -3.87
N LEU A 83 -9.71 -41.13 -2.60
CA LEU A 83 -8.62 -41.07 -1.62
C LEU A 83 -7.90 -42.41 -1.41
N ALA A 84 -8.64 -43.50 -1.26
CA ALA A 84 -8.06 -44.83 -1.04
C ALA A 84 -7.21 -45.29 -2.24
N ASP A 85 -7.71 -45.08 -3.47
CA ASP A 85 -7.01 -45.44 -4.70
C ASP A 85 -5.70 -44.65 -4.84
N VAL A 86 -5.75 -43.33 -4.58
CA VAL A 86 -4.57 -42.45 -4.60
C VAL A 86 -3.53 -42.91 -3.58
N GLN A 87 -3.94 -43.20 -2.35
CA GLN A 87 -3.02 -43.70 -1.31
C GLN A 87 -2.36 -45.02 -1.74
N GLN A 88 -3.11 -45.94 -2.33
CA GLN A 88 -2.58 -47.20 -2.84
C GLN A 88 -1.57 -46.99 -3.98
N MET A 89 -1.85 -46.07 -4.91
CA MET A 89 -0.90 -45.70 -5.98
C MET A 89 0.42 -45.17 -5.39
N ILE A 90 0.36 -44.31 -4.37
CA ILE A 90 1.54 -43.77 -3.68
C ILE A 90 2.35 -44.88 -3.01
N PHE A 91 1.71 -45.79 -2.25
CA PHE A 91 2.42 -46.90 -1.58
C PHE A 91 3.10 -47.85 -2.58
N ASN A 92 2.53 -47.97 -3.77
CA ASN A 92 3.11 -48.75 -4.87
C ASN A 92 4.11 -47.96 -5.74
N GLN A 93 4.51 -46.75 -5.31
CA GLN A 93 5.44 -45.85 -6.01
C GLN A 93 4.96 -45.41 -7.41
N LYS A 94 3.65 -45.45 -7.67
CA LYS A 94 3.01 -45.02 -8.93
C LYS A 94 2.66 -43.53 -8.90
N TYR A 95 3.66 -42.67 -8.72
CA TYR A 95 3.43 -41.25 -8.43
C TYR A 95 2.74 -40.48 -9.56
N GLN A 96 3.05 -40.78 -10.82
CA GLN A 96 2.43 -40.11 -11.95
C GLN A 96 0.94 -40.45 -12.09
N GLU A 97 0.56 -41.72 -11.86
CA GLU A 97 -0.84 -42.15 -11.83
C GLU A 97 -1.59 -41.48 -10.66
N ALA A 98 -0.96 -41.39 -9.49
CA ALA A 98 -1.52 -40.72 -8.32
C ALA A 98 -1.75 -39.23 -8.57
N ASP A 99 -0.78 -38.52 -9.14
CA ASP A 99 -0.88 -37.10 -9.48
C ASP A 99 -2.02 -36.83 -10.47
N GLN A 100 -2.11 -37.62 -11.54
CA GLN A 100 -3.22 -37.51 -12.48
C GLN A 100 -4.57 -37.73 -11.78
N ARG A 101 -4.67 -38.76 -10.94
CA ARG A 101 -5.91 -39.09 -10.23
C ARG A 101 -6.31 -37.98 -9.25
N ILE A 102 -5.35 -37.37 -8.56
CA ILE A 102 -5.58 -36.22 -7.68
C ILE A 102 -6.14 -35.04 -8.49
N ASN A 103 -5.49 -34.68 -9.60
CA ASN A 103 -5.91 -33.58 -10.46
C ASN A 103 -7.35 -33.76 -11.00
N GLU A 104 -7.77 -35.00 -11.29
CA GLU A 104 -9.12 -35.32 -11.76
C GLU A 104 -10.20 -35.24 -10.67
N THR A 105 -9.85 -35.41 -9.39
CA THR A 105 -10.84 -35.72 -8.33
C THR A 105 -10.80 -34.83 -7.09
N PHE A 106 -9.71 -34.09 -6.85
CA PHE A 106 -9.56 -33.28 -5.63
C PHE A 106 -9.78 -31.78 -5.85
N PHE A 107 -9.56 -31.28 -7.07
CA PHE A 107 -9.75 -29.86 -7.39
C PHE A 107 -11.10 -29.67 -8.10
N GLY A 108 -11.95 -28.77 -7.60
CA GLY A 108 -13.26 -28.45 -8.19
C GLY A 108 -13.31 -27.10 -8.90
N GLY A 109 -12.36 -26.20 -8.59
CA GLY A 109 -12.48 -24.78 -8.91
C GLY A 109 -13.62 -24.09 -8.14
N PRO A 110 -13.60 -22.76 -8.02
CA PRO A 110 -12.52 -21.84 -8.42
C PRO A 110 -11.28 -21.93 -7.51
N HIS A 111 -10.19 -21.28 -7.90
CA HIS A 111 -8.84 -21.37 -7.32
C HIS A 111 -8.51 -20.22 -6.37
N GLY A 112 -9.53 -19.67 -5.72
CA GLY A 112 -9.41 -18.55 -4.78
C GLY A 112 -9.80 -17.22 -5.44
N MET A 113 -10.44 -16.35 -4.67
CA MET A 113 -10.85 -15.04 -5.18
C MET A 113 -9.69 -14.06 -5.12
N PRO A 114 -9.53 -13.18 -6.11
CA PRO A 114 -8.47 -12.18 -6.10
C PRO A 114 -8.79 -11.05 -5.12
N TYR A 115 -7.78 -10.60 -4.39
CA TYR A 115 -7.83 -9.32 -3.68
C TYR A 115 -7.90 -8.16 -4.69
N GLN A 116 -8.62 -7.08 -4.36
CA GLN A 116 -8.83 -5.95 -5.26
C GLN A 116 -8.33 -4.62 -4.67
N THR A 117 -7.88 -3.74 -5.56
CA THR A 117 -7.56 -2.36 -5.21
C THR A 117 -8.82 -1.57 -4.90
N ALA A 118 -8.75 -0.68 -3.91
CA ALA A 118 -9.80 0.29 -3.68
C ALA A 118 -9.79 1.39 -4.78
N GLY A 119 -8.68 1.51 -5.51
CA GLY A 119 -8.43 2.46 -6.60
C GLY A 119 -7.41 3.51 -6.18
N SER A 120 -7.42 4.68 -6.80
CA SER A 120 -6.46 5.75 -6.50
C SER A 120 -7.15 7.10 -6.35
N LEU A 121 -6.79 7.81 -5.27
CA LEU A 121 -7.02 9.25 -5.15
C LEU A 121 -5.94 9.98 -5.96
N LEU A 122 -6.38 10.85 -6.87
CA LEU A 122 -5.51 11.63 -7.73
C LEU A 122 -5.65 13.11 -7.38
N LEU A 123 -4.52 13.77 -7.12
CA LEU A 123 -4.50 15.21 -6.88
C LEU A 123 -3.64 15.91 -7.94
N GLN A 124 -4.24 16.84 -8.67
CA GLN A 124 -3.58 17.59 -9.73
C GLN A 124 -3.29 19.01 -9.27
N PHE A 125 -2.03 19.40 -9.34
CA PHE A 125 -1.53 20.72 -8.96
C PHE A 125 -0.98 21.42 -10.20
N GLU A 126 -1.80 22.26 -10.84
CA GLU A 126 -1.40 22.99 -12.04
C GLU A 126 -0.22 23.93 -11.76
N GLY A 127 0.76 23.97 -12.67
CA GLY A 127 1.95 24.81 -12.54
C GLY A 127 3.05 24.25 -11.63
N HIS A 128 2.91 23.02 -11.12
CA HIS A 128 3.89 22.37 -10.24
C HIS A 128 4.86 21.43 -10.97
N GLN A 129 4.91 21.48 -12.31
CA GLN A 129 5.77 20.63 -13.14
C GLN A 129 7.26 20.96 -12.94
N ASP A 130 7.59 22.25 -12.84
CA ASP A 130 8.95 22.77 -12.66
C ASP A 130 9.27 22.97 -11.17
N TYR A 131 9.30 21.87 -10.42
CA TYR A 131 9.63 21.88 -9.00
C TYR A 131 11.15 21.77 -8.73
N SER A 132 11.55 22.17 -7.53
CA SER A 132 12.93 22.05 -7.03
C SER A 132 12.94 21.60 -5.57
N ASN A 133 14.13 21.27 -5.05
CA ASN A 133 14.35 20.86 -3.66
C ASN A 133 13.38 19.76 -3.21
N PHE A 134 13.17 18.76 -4.07
CA PHE A 134 12.28 17.66 -3.79
C PHE A 134 12.85 16.75 -2.71
N TYR A 135 11.97 16.28 -1.84
CA TYR A 135 12.27 15.31 -0.80
C TYR A 135 11.00 14.55 -0.43
N ARG A 136 11.10 13.23 -0.29
CA ARG A 136 10.05 12.41 0.31
C ARG A 136 10.63 11.42 1.31
N GLU A 137 9.86 11.11 2.34
CA GLU A 137 10.23 10.12 3.35
C GLU A 137 9.02 9.32 3.84
N LEU A 138 9.27 8.11 4.35
CA LEU A 138 8.41 7.41 5.30
C LEU A 138 9.18 7.30 6.61
N ASP A 139 8.68 7.93 7.65
CA ASP A 139 9.22 7.84 9.00
C ASP A 139 8.58 6.65 9.74
N LEU A 140 9.40 5.66 10.08
CA LEU A 140 8.95 4.41 10.72
C LEU A 140 8.70 4.56 12.22
N HIS A 141 9.11 5.66 12.86
CA HIS A 141 8.75 5.94 14.26
C HIS A 141 7.36 6.57 14.35
N SER A 142 7.04 7.51 13.47
CA SER A 142 5.76 8.22 13.48
C SER A 142 4.70 7.63 12.57
N ALA A 143 5.07 6.72 11.67
CA ALA A 143 4.21 6.17 10.62
C ALA A 143 3.60 7.27 9.72
N VAL A 144 4.42 8.26 9.35
CA VAL A 144 4.02 9.37 8.48
C VAL A 144 4.86 9.37 7.21
N ALA A 145 4.19 9.43 6.05
CA ALA A 145 4.82 9.72 4.78
C ALA A 145 4.80 11.23 4.54
N THR A 146 5.97 11.82 4.28
CA THR A 146 6.11 13.25 4.00
C THR A 146 6.62 13.45 2.58
N THR A 147 6.04 14.39 1.84
CA THR A 147 6.56 14.89 0.56
C THR A 147 6.72 16.40 0.63
N ARG A 148 7.87 16.94 0.24
CA ARG A 148 8.20 18.36 0.27
C ARG A 148 8.94 18.78 -0.99
N TYR A 149 8.57 19.93 -1.52
CA TYR A 149 9.19 20.50 -2.72
C TYR A 149 8.95 22.01 -2.80
N LYS A 150 9.59 22.67 -3.76
CA LYS A 150 9.41 24.10 -4.02
C LYS A 150 8.96 24.38 -5.45
N VAL A 151 8.03 25.32 -5.60
CA VAL A 151 7.61 25.88 -6.90
C VAL A 151 7.56 27.40 -6.75
N ASN A 152 8.22 28.13 -7.66
CA ASN A 152 8.24 29.62 -7.66
C ASN A 152 8.61 30.24 -6.29
N GLY A 153 9.54 29.61 -5.56
CA GLY A 153 9.99 30.04 -4.24
C GLY A 153 9.07 29.70 -3.06
N VAL A 154 7.91 29.09 -3.31
CA VAL A 154 6.96 28.61 -2.29
C VAL A 154 7.27 27.16 -1.94
N THR A 155 7.35 26.83 -0.65
CA THR A 155 7.50 25.45 -0.17
C THR A 155 6.15 24.81 0.03
N TYR A 156 5.95 23.64 -0.56
CA TYR A 156 4.78 22.79 -0.38
C TYR A 156 5.15 21.56 0.45
N SER A 157 4.27 21.16 1.35
CA SER A 157 4.44 19.93 2.15
C SER A 157 3.15 19.13 2.20
N ARG A 158 3.29 17.82 2.06
CA ARG A 158 2.23 16.81 2.18
C ARG A 158 2.63 15.85 3.30
N GLU A 159 1.74 15.61 4.25
CA GLU A 159 1.92 14.60 5.29
C GLU A 159 0.73 13.64 5.22
N LEU A 160 0.98 12.34 5.08
CA LEU A 160 -0.05 11.31 5.01
C LEU A 160 0.21 10.24 6.06
N PHE A 161 -0.84 9.81 6.75
CA PHE A 161 -0.84 8.64 7.63
C PHE A 161 -2.20 7.95 7.64
N SER A 162 -2.23 6.68 8.03
CA SER A 162 -3.47 5.94 8.29
C SER A 162 -3.67 5.84 9.80
N SER A 163 -4.74 6.46 10.33
CA SER A 163 -4.99 6.54 11.77
C SER A 163 -5.52 5.21 12.31
N PHE A 164 -4.83 4.63 13.29
CA PHE A 164 -5.35 3.50 14.06
C PHE A 164 -6.50 3.88 14.99
N ALA A 165 -6.53 5.13 15.48
CA ALA A 165 -7.52 5.58 16.46
C ALA A 165 -8.85 5.97 15.81
N ASP A 166 -8.80 6.56 14.62
CA ASP A 166 -9.95 7.17 13.95
C ASP A 166 -10.44 6.38 12.73
N ASP A 167 -9.70 5.32 12.35
CA ASP A 167 -9.99 4.45 11.21
C ASP A 167 -10.19 5.20 9.87
N VAL A 168 -9.29 6.15 9.60
CA VAL A 168 -9.27 6.97 8.38
C VAL A 168 -7.85 7.19 7.88
N ILE A 169 -7.69 7.40 6.57
CA ILE A 169 -6.46 7.92 5.98
C ILE A 169 -6.55 9.44 5.97
N ILE A 170 -5.53 10.12 6.51
CA ILE A 170 -5.48 11.57 6.63
C ILE A 170 -4.34 12.09 5.78
N LEU A 171 -4.64 13.04 4.89
CA LEU A 171 -3.67 13.79 4.12
C LEU A 171 -3.74 15.27 4.52
N ARG A 172 -2.61 15.81 4.97
CA ARG A 172 -2.45 17.24 5.24
C ARG A 172 -1.65 17.89 4.12
N LEU A 173 -2.22 18.92 3.51
CA LEU A 173 -1.58 19.71 2.46
C LEU A 173 -1.28 21.12 3.00
N THR A 174 -0.05 21.60 2.80
CA THR A 174 0.36 22.94 3.25
C THR A 174 1.23 23.64 2.22
N ALA A 175 1.21 24.98 2.25
CA ALA A 175 2.13 25.85 1.53
C ALA A 175 2.62 26.95 2.49
N ASP A 176 3.89 27.35 2.41
CA ASP A 176 4.48 28.38 3.28
C ASP A 176 4.08 29.82 2.90
N LYS A 177 3.35 29.99 1.79
CA LYS A 177 2.77 31.26 1.35
C LYS A 177 1.24 31.20 1.35
N LYS A 178 0.62 32.22 1.94
CA LYS A 178 -0.84 32.34 2.02
C LYS A 178 -1.46 32.32 0.62
N ARG A 179 -2.57 31.59 0.48
CA ARG A 179 -3.36 31.48 -0.77
C ARG A 179 -2.56 30.93 -1.95
N SER A 180 -1.57 30.07 -1.70
CA SER A 180 -0.75 29.45 -2.75
C SER A 180 -1.05 27.97 -2.98
N LEU A 181 -2.06 27.41 -2.31
CA LEU A 181 -2.48 26.02 -2.45
C LEU A 181 -3.79 25.95 -3.22
N THR A 182 -3.73 25.39 -4.43
CA THR A 182 -4.87 25.09 -5.30
C THR A 182 -4.61 23.72 -5.92
N PHE A 183 -5.64 22.88 -6.00
CA PHE A 183 -5.55 21.57 -6.64
C PHE A 183 -6.94 21.08 -7.04
N GLU A 184 -6.96 20.10 -7.95
CA GLU A 184 -8.15 19.31 -8.27
C GLU A 184 -8.00 17.91 -7.69
N ALA A 185 -9.07 17.38 -7.10
CA ALA A 185 -9.13 16.01 -6.61
C ALA A 185 -10.06 15.19 -7.51
N SER A 186 -9.60 13.99 -7.87
CA SER A 186 -10.40 13.02 -8.62
C SER A 186 -10.08 11.61 -8.13
N TYR A 187 -10.90 10.65 -8.54
CA TYR A 187 -10.70 9.25 -8.20
C TYR A 187 -10.63 8.43 -9.48
N GLN A 188 -9.87 7.33 -9.46
CA GLN A 188 -9.94 6.30 -10.51
C GLN A 188 -9.92 4.90 -9.89
N ASN A 189 -10.66 3.96 -10.48
CA ASN A 189 -10.57 2.54 -10.14
C ASN A 189 -10.59 1.71 -11.42
N PRO A 190 -9.72 0.70 -11.59
CA PRO A 190 -9.76 -0.20 -12.75
C PRO A 190 -11.06 -1.03 -12.84
N ALA A 191 -11.71 -1.32 -11.71
CA ALA A 191 -13.02 -1.95 -11.68
C ALA A 191 -14.14 -0.96 -12.04
N GLY A 192 -15.31 -1.48 -12.39
CA GLY A 192 -16.50 -0.66 -12.65
C GLY A 192 -16.88 0.17 -11.44
N HIS A 193 -16.92 1.49 -11.61
CA HIS A 193 -17.19 2.44 -10.53
C HIS A 193 -17.96 3.66 -11.03
N THR A 194 -18.54 4.39 -10.08
CA THR A 194 -19.13 5.71 -10.28
C THR A 194 -18.55 6.69 -9.26
N ILE A 195 -18.48 7.96 -9.63
CA ILE A 195 -17.96 9.02 -8.77
C ILE A 195 -19.03 10.10 -8.68
N VAL A 196 -19.37 10.49 -7.46
CA VAL A 196 -20.38 11.52 -7.18
C VAL A 196 -19.75 12.59 -6.30
N SER A 197 -20.02 13.86 -6.61
CA SER A 197 -19.70 14.98 -5.73
C SER A 197 -20.94 15.37 -4.95
N GLU A 198 -20.84 15.31 -3.62
CA GLU A 198 -21.93 15.61 -2.69
C GLU A 198 -21.45 16.64 -1.67
N GLY A 199 -21.69 17.93 -1.96
CA GLY A 199 -21.22 19.02 -1.12
C GLY A 199 -19.69 19.11 -1.10
N ASP A 200 -19.09 18.88 0.07
CA ASP A 200 -17.65 18.85 0.29
C ASP A 200 -17.04 17.43 0.19
N ARG A 201 -17.82 16.45 -0.26
CA ARG A 201 -17.40 15.05 -0.41
C ARG A 201 -17.28 14.65 -1.88
N LEU A 202 -16.21 13.90 -2.17
CA LEU A 202 -16.08 13.12 -3.39
C LEU A 202 -16.25 11.66 -2.99
N VAL A 203 -17.30 11.00 -3.48
CA VAL A 203 -17.64 9.62 -3.12
C VAL A 203 -17.44 8.73 -4.33
N LEU A 204 -16.59 7.71 -4.21
CA LEU A 204 -16.56 6.61 -5.16
C LEU A 204 -17.50 5.51 -4.69
N LYS A 205 -18.34 5.01 -5.60
CA LYS A 205 -19.08 3.75 -5.41
C LYS A 205 -18.55 2.71 -6.38
N GLY A 206 -18.16 1.56 -5.84
CA GLY A 206 -17.57 0.47 -6.61
C GLY A 206 -18.22 -0.87 -6.29
N LYS A 207 -17.93 -1.84 -7.17
CA LYS A 207 -18.35 -3.22 -7.01
C LYS A 207 -17.20 -4.15 -7.35
N GLY A 208 -17.00 -5.18 -6.52
CA GLY A 208 -16.01 -6.21 -6.75
C GLY A 208 -16.26 -6.98 -8.05
N VAL A 209 -15.19 -7.41 -8.71
CA VAL A 209 -15.27 -8.12 -10.00
C VAL A 209 -15.68 -9.59 -9.88
N ASP A 210 -16.24 -10.10 -10.96
CA ASP A 210 -16.46 -11.53 -11.17
C ASP A 210 -15.10 -12.25 -11.33
N HIS A 211 -15.00 -13.49 -10.85
CA HIS A 211 -13.80 -14.31 -11.01
C HIS A 211 -14.14 -15.79 -11.16
N GLU A 212 -13.60 -16.45 -12.19
CA GLU A 212 -13.77 -17.88 -12.45
C GLU A 212 -15.23 -18.37 -12.36
N GLY A 213 -16.16 -17.58 -12.92
CA GLY A 213 -17.60 -17.90 -12.92
C GLY A 213 -18.33 -17.57 -11.60
N ILE A 214 -17.64 -17.06 -10.58
CA ILE A 214 -18.24 -16.55 -9.34
C ILE A 214 -18.49 -15.05 -9.48
N THR A 215 -19.75 -14.65 -9.35
CA THR A 215 -20.14 -13.23 -9.43
C THR A 215 -19.60 -12.43 -8.24
N GLY A 216 -19.05 -11.25 -8.53
CA GLY A 216 -18.64 -10.24 -7.56
C GLY A 216 -19.83 -9.65 -6.81
N LYS A 217 -19.84 -9.75 -5.47
CA LYS A 217 -20.95 -9.24 -4.64
C LYS A 217 -20.55 -8.20 -3.59
N ILE A 218 -19.26 -7.88 -3.46
CA ILE A 218 -18.82 -6.80 -2.59
C ILE A 218 -19.17 -5.48 -3.25
N GLU A 219 -19.95 -4.65 -2.57
CA GLU A 219 -20.26 -3.27 -2.94
C GLU A 219 -19.66 -2.36 -1.88
N TYR A 220 -19.04 -1.26 -2.30
CA TYR A 220 -18.31 -0.38 -1.41
C TYR A 220 -18.45 1.08 -1.80
N GLU A 221 -18.34 1.95 -0.79
CA GLU A 221 -18.27 3.40 -0.92
C GLU A 221 -17.01 3.90 -0.24
N ILE A 222 -16.28 4.79 -0.91
CA ILE A 222 -15.05 5.43 -0.42
C ILE A 222 -15.23 6.94 -0.50
#